data_AF-A0A2T4WLP7-F1
#
_entry.id   AF-A0A2T4WLP7-F1
#
_cell.length_a   1.000
_cell.length_b   1.000
_cell.length_c   1.000
_cell.angle_alpha   90.00
_cell.angle_beta   90.00
_cell.angle_gamma   90.00
#
_symmetry.space_group_name_H-M   'P 1'
#
loop_
_entity.id
_entity.type
_entity.pdbx_description
1 polymer ?
#
loop_
_entity_poly.entity_id
_entity_poly.type
_entity_poly.pdbx_seq_one_letter_code
_entity_poly.pdbx_strand_id
1 'polypeptide(L)'
;MKVLITTLSIIIAIIGLALSILPFGYIAILPIIVSFILGLIAFKQMQKDGKNTTIIKIVFAILIISLGLSIYNALKPNEINIDQETIEQQKQSDEETLEELEDIEIDD
;
A
#
# COMPACT_ATOMS: atom_id res chain seq x y z
N MET A 1 -6.64 -12.59 26.17
CA MET A 1 -5.81 -11.44 25.74
C MET A 1 -4.59 -11.85 24.93
N LYS A 2 -3.69 -12.71 25.42
CA LYS A 2 -2.41 -13.03 24.75
C LYS A 2 -2.58 -13.57 23.31
N VAL A 3 -3.47 -14.54 23.13
CA VAL A 3 -3.79 -15.11 21.80
C VAL A 3 -4.40 -14.05 20.89
N LEU A 4 -5.32 -13.23 21.42
CA LEU A 4 -5.97 -12.15 20.66
C LEU A 4 -4.95 -11.14 20.11
N ILE A 5 -4.00 -10.70 20.95
CA ILE A 5 -2.97 -9.72 20.55
C ILE A 5 -2.05 -10.32 19.47
N THR A 6 -1.63 -11.58 19.64
CA THR A 6 -0.79 -12.26 18.65
C THR A 6 -1.51 -12.45 17.32
N THR A 7 -2.75 -12.93 17.34
CA THR A 7 -3.55 -13.13 16.12
C THR A 7 -3.80 -11.80 15.41
N LEU A 8 -4.10 -10.74 16.17
CA LEU A 8 -4.31 -9.41 15.60
C LEU A 8 -3.03 -8.84 14.97
N SER A 9 -1.88 -9.00 15.62
CA SER A 9 -0.57 -8.62 15.06
C SER A 9 -0.30 -9.32 13.74
N ILE A 10 -0.58 -10.63 13.64
CA ILE A 10 -0.41 -11.42 12.42
C ILE A 10 -1.32 -10.90 11.30
N ILE A 11 -2.61 -10.70 11.57
CA ILE A 11 -3.57 -10.22 10.57
C ILE A 11 -3.14 -8.86 10.03
N ILE A 12 -2.77 -7.93 10.91
CA ILE A 12 -2.33 -6.59 10.51
C ILE A 12 -0.99 -6.66 9.75
N ALA A 13 -0.09 -7.57 10.09
CA ALA A 13 1.15 -7.78 9.34
C ALA A 13 0.86 -8.21 7.89
N ILE A 14 -0.10 -9.12 7.70
CA ILE A 14 -0.52 -9.58 6.37
C ILE A 14 -1.14 -8.43 5.56
N ILE A 15 -1.98 -7.61 6.19
CA ILE A 15 -2.56 -6.41 5.56
C ILE A 15 -1.44 -5.43 5.16
N GLY A 16 -0.49 -5.17 6.05
CA GLY A 16 0.66 -4.31 5.76
C GLY A 16 1.52 -4.83 4.61
N LEU A 17 1.77 -6.15 4.55
CA LEU A 17 2.46 -6.79 3.44
C LEU A 17 1.69 -6.63 2.13
N ALA A 18 0.39 -6.92 2.12
CA ALA A 18 -0.45 -6.81 0.93
C ALA A 18 -0.46 -5.38 0.37
N LEU A 19 -0.68 -4.38 1.24
CA LEU A 19 -0.63 -2.96 0.87
C LEU A 19 0.75 -2.54 0.36
N SER A 20 1.81 -3.13 0.90
CA SER A 20 3.19 -2.83 0.52
C SER A 20 3.56 -3.35 -0.87
N ILE A 21 2.97 -4.48 -1.28
CA ILE A 21 3.13 -5.03 -2.64
C ILE A 21 2.43 -4.13 -3.67
N LEU A 22 1.29 -3.55 -3.30
CA LEU A 22 0.61 -2.56 -4.11
C LEU A 22 1.41 -1.24 -4.15
N PRO A 23 1.20 -0.36 -5.14
CA PRO A 23 1.83 0.97 -5.21
C PRO A 23 1.29 1.94 -4.13
N PHE A 24 0.91 1.42 -2.96
CA PHE A 24 0.38 2.14 -1.82
C PHE A 24 1.43 2.25 -0.70
N GLY A 25 2.70 2.49 -1.07
CA GLY A 25 3.83 2.48 -0.15
C GLY A 25 3.63 3.33 1.11
N TYR A 26 3.12 4.56 0.96
CA TYR A 26 2.82 5.43 2.10
C TYR A 26 1.69 4.91 3.02
N ILE A 27 0.65 4.32 2.43
CA ILE A 27 -0.53 3.82 3.17
C ILE A 27 -0.16 2.55 3.94
N ALA A 28 0.70 1.70 3.36
CA ALA A 28 1.17 0.45 3.95
C ALA A 28 1.98 0.66 5.26
N ILE A 29 2.64 1.81 5.42
CA ILE A 29 3.46 2.11 6.60
C ILE A 29 2.63 2.08 7.89
N LEU A 30 1.38 2.56 7.85
CA LEU A 30 0.52 2.64 9.04
C LEU A 30 0.22 1.26 9.65
N PRO A 31 -0.33 0.26 8.92
CA PRO A 31 -0.53 -1.08 9.46
C PRO A 31 0.81 -1.77 9.82
N ILE A 32 1.91 -1.51 9.11
CA ILE A 32 3.23 -2.06 9.47
C ILE A 32 3.66 -1.59 10.86
N ILE A 33 3.54 -0.29 11.17
CA ILE A 33 3.89 0.26 12.49
C ILE A 33 2.98 -0.31 13.58
N VAL A 34 1.67 -0.38 13.33
CA VAL A 34 0.71 -0.93 14.29
C VAL A 34 1.03 -2.41 14.60
N SER A 35 1.29 -3.21 13.57
CA SER A 35 1.66 -4.61 13.75
C SER A 35 2.99 -4.76 14.48
N PHE A 36 3.97 -3.88 14.22
CA PHE A 36 5.26 -3.89 14.90
C PHE A 36 5.11 -3.68 16.42
N ILE A 37 4.30 -2.69 16.83
CA ILE A 37 4.04 -2.42 18.26
C ILE A 37 3.31 -3.60 18.91
N LEU A 38 2.27 -4.13 18.27
CA LEU A 38 1.52 -5.29 18.78
C LEU A 38 2.40 -6.55 18.85
N GLY A 39 3.27 -6.74 17.86
CA GLY A 39 4.25 -7.83 17.80
C GLY A 39 5.26 -7.74 18.93
N LEU A 40 5.73 -6.54 19.29
CA LEU A 40 6.62 -6.35 20.44
C LEU A 40 5.94 -6.69 21.77
N ILE A 41 4.68 -6.29 21.94
CA ILE A 41 3.90 -6.62 23.12
C ILE A 41 3.69 -8.14 23.22
N ALA A 42 3.33 -8.79 22.11
CA ALA A 42 3.16 -10.23 22.02
C ALA A 42 4.47 -10.99 22.31
N PHE A 43 5.60 -10.50 21.78
CA PHE A 43 6.93 -11.06 22.01
C PHE A 43 7.31 -11.05 23.49
N LYS A 44 7.13 -9.90 24.16
CA LYS A 44 7.42 -9.77 25.60
C LYS A 44 6.53 -10.69 26.44
N GLN A 45 5.25 -10.84 26.08
CA GLN A 45 4.36 -11.75 26.80
C GLN A 45 4.75 -13.23 26.60
N MET A 46 5.10 -13.65 25.39
CA MET A 46 5.51 -15.04 25.14
C MET A 46 6.82 -15.41 25.83
N GLN A 47 7.79 -14.49 25.89
CA GLN A 47 9.02 -14.71 26.65
C GLN A 47 8.75 -14.89 28.14
N LYS A 48 7.85 -14.08 28.73
CA LYS A 48 7.46 -14.21 30.14
C LYS A 48 6.82 -15.57 30.45
N ASP A 49 6.08 -16.13 29.50
CA ASP A 49 5.40 -17.42 29.67
C ASP A 49 6.30 -18.63 29.31
N GLY A 50 7.57 -18.41 28.93
CA GLY A 50 8.47 -19.48 28.46
C GLY A 50 8.01 -20.14 27.15
N LYS A 51 7.14 -19.48 26.38
CA LYS A 51 6.56 -20.02 25.15
C LYS A 51 7.45 -19.78 23.95
N ASN A 52 7.29 -20.63 22.95
CA ASN A 52 7.99 -20.52 21.68
C ASN A 52 7.64 -19.20 20.97
N THR A 53 8.66 -18.40 20.63
CA THR A 53 8.51 -17.08 19.99
C THR A 53 8.76 -17.09 18.49
N THR A 54 8.98 -18.26 17.88
CA THR A 54 9.32 -18.42 16.45
C THR A 54 8.27 -17.77 15.54
N ILE A 55 6.98 -17.91 15.85
CA ILE A 55 5.91 -17.29 15.05
C ILE A 55 6.05 -15.77 15.02
N ILE A 56 6.29 -15.12 16.17
CA ILE A 56 6.48 -13.66 16.21
C ILE A 56 7.77 -13.22 15.53
N LYS A 57 8.85 -14.03 15.61
CA LYS A 57 10.07 -13.75 14.85
C LYS A 57 9.81 -13.77 13.33
N ILE A 58 8.99 -14.71 12.85
CA ILE A 58 8.56 -14.75 11.44
C ILE A 58 7.74 -13.50 11.09
N VAL A 59 6.81 -13.08 11.96
CA VAL A 59 6.05 -11.84 11.75
C VAL A 59 6.99 -10.63 11.61
N PHE A 60 8.01 -10.51 12.47
CA PHE A 60 8.99 -9.42 12.33
C PHE A 60 9.77 -9.49 11.02
N ALA A 61 10.14 -10.68 10.56
CA ALA A 61 10.79 -10.84 9.25
C ALA A 61 9.89 -10.34 8.11
N ILE A 62 8.59 -10.69 8.15
CA ILE A 62 7.60 -10.19 7.18
C ILE A 62 7.49 -8.67 7.23
N LEU A 63 7.49 -8.06 8.42
CA LEU A 63 7.41 -6.62 8.58
C LEU A 63 8.63 -5.90 8.00
N ILE A 64 9.84 -6.46 8.14
CA ILE A 64 11.07 -5.88 7.55
C ILE A 64 10.98 -5.89 6.02
N ILE A 65 10.55 -7.02 5.43
CA ILE A 65 10.36 -7.14 3.99
C ILE A 65 9.28 -6.15 3.50
N SER A 66 8.16 -6.09 4.23
CA SER A 66 7.06 -5.17 3.93
C SER A 66 7.53 -3.72 3.99
N LEU A 67 8.34 -3.35 4.98
CA LEU A 67 8.86 -2.00 5.10
C LEU A 67 9.79 -1.64 3.93
N GLY A 68 10.66 -2.56 3.53
CA GLY A 68 11.53 -2.37 2.36
C GLY A 68 10.74 -2.13 1.07
N LEU A 69 9.72 -2.96 0.82
CA LEU A 69 8.80 -2.79 -0.31
C LEU A 69 8.04 -1.46 -0.25
N SER A 70 7.58 -1.06 0.94
CA SER A 70 6.82 0.19 1.11
C SER A 70 7.69 1.40 0.84
N ILE A 71 8.94 1.41 1.33
CA ILE A 71 9.90 2.48 1.06
C ILE A 71 10.23 2.54 -0.43
N TYR A 72 10.48 1.39 -1.06
CA TYR A 72 10.74 1.32 -2.49
C TYR A 72 9.59 1.91 -3.32
N ASN A 73 8.35 1.51 -3.00
CA ASN A 73 7.16 2.04 -3.67
C ASN A 73 6.87 3.50 -3.32
N ALA A 74 7.23 3.98 -2.13
CA ALA A 74 7.05 5.37 -1.70
C ALA A 74 8.07 6.34 -2.33
N LEU A 75 9.27 5.85 -2.66
CA LEU A 75 10.34 6.63 -3.30
C LEU A 75 10.27 6.61 -4.83
N LYS A 76 9.50 5.69 -5.43
CA LYS A 76 9.24 5.73 -6.86
C LYS A 76 8.58 7.06 -7.21
N PRO A 77 9.09 7.81 -8.21
CA PRO A 77 8.33 8.91 -8.75
C PRO A 77 6.97 8.38 -9.18
N ASN A 78 5.91 9.16 -8.95
CA ASN A 78 4.63 8.96 -9.63
C ASN A 78 4.86 9.26 -11.12
N GLU A 79 5.58 8.38 -11.82
CA GLU A 79 5.41 8.24 -13.24
C GLU A 79 3.98 7.72 -13.40
N ILE A 80 3.08 8.68 -13.55
CA ILE A 80 1.84 8.45 -14.25
C ILE A 80 2.32 7.95 -15.62
N ASN A 81 2.38 6.62 -15.79
CA ASN A 81 2.37 6.04 -17.13
C ASN A 81 0.97 6.37 -17.65
N ILE A 82 0.79 7.62 -18.08
CA ILE A 82 -0.27 7.92 -19.00
C ILE A 82 0.17 7.18 -20.24
N ASP A 83 -0.46 6.05 -20.51
CA ASP A 83 -0.22 5.31 -21.74
C ASP A 83 -0.26 6.32 -22.88
N GLN A 84 0.73 6.29 -23.77
CA GLN A 84 0.78 7.27 -24.88
C GLN A 84 -0.53 7.26 -25.67
N GLU A 85 -1.18 6.10 -25.75
CA GLU A 85 -2.53 5.91 -26.28
C GLU A 85 -3.59 6.74 -25.56
N THR A 86 -3.55 6.84 -24.22
CA THR A 86 -4.47 7.69 -23.45
C THR A 86 -4.22 9.18 -23.71
N ILE A 87 -2.96 9.60 -23.86
CA ILE A 87 -2.65 11.00 -24.23
C ILE A 87 -3.16 11.31 -25.64
N GLU A 88 -2.94 10.40 -26.59
CA GLU A 88 -3.39 10.56 -27.98
C GLU A 88 -4.92 10.55 -28.09
N GLN A 89 -5.61 9.65 -27.39
CA GLN A 89 -7.07 9.64 -27.32
C GLN A 89 -7.62 10.92 -26.70
N GLN A 90 -6.98 11.44 -25.65
CA GLN A 90 -7.41 12.69 -25.02
C GLN A 90 -7.21 13.89 -25.96
N LYS A 91 -6.08 13.96 -26.66
CA LYS A 91 -5.83 14.98 -27.69
C LYS A 91 -6.83 14.90 -28.85
N GLN A 92 -7.10 13.69 -29.35
CA GLN A 92 -8.06 13.50 -30.43
C GLN A 92 -9.46 13.92 -29.98
N SER A 93 -9.87 13.54 -28.76
CA SER A 93 -11.15 13.97 -28.19
C SER A 93 -11.25 15.48 -28.02
N ASP A 94 -10.16 16.15 -27.62
CA ASP A 94 -10.10 17.61 -27.49
C ASP A 94 -10.18 18.30 -28.87
N GLU A 95 -9.53 17.73 -29.89
CA GLU A 95 -9.54 18.23 -31.27
C GLU A 95 -10.91 18.04 -31.93
N GLU A 96 -11.54 16.87 -31.76
CA GLU A 96 -12.93 16.60 -32.19
C GLU A 96 -13.91 17.55 -31.49
N THR A 97 -13.73 17.82 -30.19
CA THR A 97 -14.57 18.79 -29.46
C THR A 97 -14.38 20.21 -29.97
N LEU A 98 -13.15 20.60 -30.34
CA LEU A 98 -12.86 21.90 -30.94
C LEU A 98 -13.51 22.04 -32.32
N GLU A 99 -13.43 21.01 -33.16
CA GLU A 99 -14.07 20.97 -34.48
C GLU A 99 -15.60 21.04 -34.34
N GLU A 100 -16.20 20.30 -33.40
CA GLU A 100 -17.62 20.41 -33.08
C GLU A 100 -18.01 21.82 -32.60
N LEU A 101 -17.14 22.52 -31.86
CA LEU A 101 -17.39 23.89 -31.40
C LEU A 101 -17.24 24.94 -32.52
N GLU A 102 -16.35 24.72 -33.47
CA GLU A 102 -16.16 25.58 -34.64
C GLU A 102 -17.29 25.43 -35.66
N ASP A 103 -17.84 24.22 -35.80
CA ASP A 103 -18.98 23.91 -36.67
C ASP A 103 -20.35 24.26 -36.02
N ILE A 104 -20.37 24.65 -34.75
CA ILE A 104 -21.56 25.25 -34.15
C ILE A 104 -21.73 26.67 -34.71
N GLU A 105 -22.56 26.79 -35.76
CA GLU A 105 -23.15 28.07 -36.15
C GLU A 105 -24.00 28.58 -34.97
N ILE A 106 -23.55 29.67 -34.36
CA ILE A 106 -24.32 30.37 -33.33
C ILE A 106 -25.43 31.14 -34.05
N ASP A 107 -26.61 30.53 -34.15
CA ASP A 107 -27.83 31.25 -34.53
C ASP A 107 -28.15 32.32 -33.46
N ASP A 108 -28.29 33.58 -33.89
CA ASP A 108 -28.72 34.74 -33.08
C ASP A 108 -30.16 34.61 -32.52
#